data_AF-A0A821KUZ6-F1
#
_entry.id   AF-A0A821KUZ6-F1
#
_cell.length_a   1.000
_cell.length_b   1.000
_cell.length_c   1.000
_cell.angle_alpha   90.00
_cell.angle_beta   90.00
_cell.angle_gamma   90.00
#
_symmetry.space_group_name_H-M   'P 1'
#
loop_
_entity.id
_entity.type
_entity.pdbx_description
1 polymer ?
#
loop_
_entity_poly.entity_id
_entity_poly.type
_entity_poly.pdbx_seq_one_letter_code
_entity_poly.pdbx_strand_id
1 'polypeptide(L)'
;MSVNQIMFIFIYILFILKINTIYGFDAGFIQLASARQENKDTTHYGMTICALCRVTLNFLKSTYNVDTTYLDTKFDETNGQCDGNIVRSIINLLRTSQMKGINPWLYSITVNTIASANTKTDLKEMFKEASHFDSESFIGGSKLIMKRYQSTLDAIRKSDNYDQGRKTFGEMLHTIQDFYSHTNYIELEYTSPSDVLGKRIFQENEFASIETKTCISCDDEQCQINTNFDQIIQKTKLLTSGYFIPIGFNLLRKFKPKGKCSHGGSFDSTQDDEPRGGINKDKL
;
A
#
# COMPACT_ATOMS: atom_id res chain seq x y z
N MET A 1 -23.37 18.42 -4.67
CA MET A 1 -22.23 18.14 -5.57
C MET A 1 -22.10 16.65 -5.76
N SER A 2 -21.80 16.19 -6.98
CA SER A 2 -21.49 14.78 -7.21
C SER A 2 -20.14 14.41 -6.57
N VAL A 3 -19.93 13.14 -6.21
CA VAL A 3 -18.65 12.64 -5.67
C VAL A 3 -17.46 13.07 -6.55
N ASN A 4 -17.66 13.07 -7.87
CA ASN A 4 -16.67 13.52 -8.85
C ASN A 4 -16.34 15.02 -8.70
N GLN A 5 -17.32 15.89 -8.45
CA GLN A 5 -17.07 17.32 -8.24
C GLN A 5 -16.28 17.58 -6.95
N ILE A 6 -16.48 16.76 -5.91
CA ILE A 6 -15.77 16.94 -4.63
C ILE A 6 -14.32 16.44 -4.73
N MET A 7 -14.06 15.34 -5.46
CA MET A 7 -12.70 14.89 -5.78
C MET A 7 -11.91 15.95 -6.55
N PHE A 8 -12.54 16.61 -7.52
CA PHE A 8 -11.90 17.70 -8.28
C PHE A 8 -11.51 18.89 -7.39
N ILE A 9 -12.37 19.27 -6.43
CA ILE A 9 -12.04 20.33 -5.47
C ILE A 9 -10.90 19.91 -4.54
N PHE A 10 -10.86 18.66 -4.09
CA PHE A 10 -9.78 18.16 -3.23
C PHE A 10 -8.43 18.13 -3.96
N ILE A 11 -8.39 17.67 -5.21
CA ILE A 11 -7.21 17.73 -6.07
C ILE A 11 -6.76 19.19 -6.28
N TYR A 12 -7.72 20.12 -6.44
CA TYR A 12 -7.43 21.53 -6.63
C TYR A 12 -6.88 22.20 -5.36
N ILE A 13 -7.38 21.82 -4.18
CA ILE A 13 -6.87 22.29 -2.87
C ILE A 13 -5.45 21.76 -2.61
N LEU A 14 -5.18 20.49 -2.94
CA LEU A 14 -3.83 19.90 -2.86
C LEU A 14 -2.85 20.52 -3.85
N PHE A 15 -3.32 21.07 -4.99
CA PHE A 15 -2.47 21.77 -5.96
C PHE A 15 -2.16 23.23 -5.58
N ILE A 16 -3.08 23.91 -4.90
CA ILE A 16 -2.91 25.32 -4.48
C ILE A 16 -2.08 25.43 -3.20
N LEU A 17 -2.26 24.50 -2.27
CA LEU A 17 -1.39 24.37 -1.11
C LEU A 17 -0.12 23.65 -1.59
N LYS A 18 1.01 24.37 -1.74
CA LYS A 18 2.33 23.74 -1.84
C LYS A 18 2.60 22.97 -0.54
N ILE A 19 2.06 21.77 -0.40
CA ILE A 19 2.36 20.85 0.70
C ILE A 19 3.71 20.21 0.37
N ASN A 20 4.77 21.00 0.47
CA ASN A 20 6.16 20.56 0.36
C ASN A 20 6.64 19.78 1.61
N THR A 21 5.74 19.24 2.42
CA THR A 21 6.05 18.74 3.77
C THR A 21 5.51 17.35 4.10
N ILE A 22 4.97 16.59 3.16
CA ILE A 22 4.60 15.19 3.41
C ILE A 22 5.47 14.29 2.54
N TYR A 23 6.66 13.97 3.03
CA TYR A 23 7.61 13.04 2.40
C TYR A 23 7.15 11.57 2.41
N GLY A 24 5.94 11.28 2.94
CA GLY A 24 5.41 9.91 3.10
C GLY A 24 3.95 9.74 2.66
N PHE A 25 3.44 10.58 1.77
CA PHE A 25 2.13 10.35 1.12
C PHE A 25 2.27 10.68 -0.35
N ASP A 26 2.51 9.66 -1.17
CA ASP A 26 2.49 9.80 -2.62
C ASP A 26 1.18 9.25 -3.16
N ALA A 27 0.23 10.13 -3.43
CA ALA A 27 -1.03 9.78 -4.08
C ALA A 27 -0.89 9.72 -5.64
N GLY A 28 0.34 9.51 -6.13
CA GLY A 28 0.75 9.62 -7.53
C GLY A 28 1.22 11.03 -7.92
N PHE A 29 1.42 11.92 -6.95
CA PHE A 29 1.90 13.30 -7.16
C PHE A 29 3.41 13.36 -7.41
N ILE A 30 4.21 12.41 -6.89
CA ILE A 30 5.65 12.32 -7.20
C ILE A 30 5.87 11.95 -8.68
N GLN A 31 4.86 11.37 -9.33
CA GLN A 31 4.85 11.13 -10.79
C GLN A 31 4.82 12.44 -11.61
N LEU A 32 4.44 13.58 -11.01
CA LEU A 32 4.43 14.92 -11.60
C LEU A 32 5.62 15.79 -11.16
N ALA A 33 6.32 15.40 -10.08
CA ALA A 33 7.55 16.07 -9.66
C ALA A 33 8.75 15.46 -10.41
N SER A 34 9.38 16.24 -11.27
CA SER A 34 10.56 15.86 -12.07
C SER A 34 11.84 15.59 -11.24
N ALA A 35 11.73 15.39 -9.93
CA ALA A 35 12.84 15.23 -9.01
C ALA A 35 12.54 14.08 -8.05
N ARG A 36 12.61 12.84 -8.53
CA ARG A 36 12.82 11.72 -7.62
C ARG A 36 14.19 11.90 -7.00
N GLN A 37 14.25 11.95 -5.67
CA GLN A 37 15.53 11.79 -4.98
C GLN A 37 16.12 10.45 -5.39
N GLU A 38 17.40 10.47 -5.75
CA GLU A 38 18.14 9.31 -6.26
C GLU A 38 18.40 8.24 -5.16
N ASN A 39 17.77 8.35 -3.98
CA ASN A 39 18.00 7.52 -2.80
C ASN A 39 16.69 7.14 -2.07
N LYS A 40 16.63 5.89 -1.58
CA LYS A 40 15.73 5.31 -0.54
C LYS A 40 14.29 5.86 -0.50
N ASP A 41 13.43 5.28 -1.35
CA ASP A 41 12.00 5.57 -1.46
C ASP A 41 11.17 4.44 -0.82
N THR A 42 10.47 4.72 0.29
CA THR A 42 9.57 3.77 0.99
C THR A 42 8.09 3.97 0.65
N THR A 43 7.77 4.81 -0.34
CA THR A 43 6.38 4.93 -0.80
C THR A 43 5.88 3.61 -1.41
N HIS A 44 4.56 3.43 -1.51
CA HIS A 44 3.97 2.33 -2.27
C HIS A 44 4.57 2.18 -3.67
N TYR A 45 4.92 3.29 -4.32
CA TYR A 45 5.61 3.26 -5.61
C TYR A 45 6.99 2.63 -5.46
N GLY A 46 7.85 3.21 -4.62
CA GLY A 46 9.24 2.81 -4.41
C GLY A 46 9.35 1.33 -4.02
N MET A 47 8.63 0.93 -2.97
CA MET A 47 8.59 -0.46 -2.51
C MET A 47 8.12 -1.42 -3.61
N THR A 48 7.10 -1.05 -4.38
CA THR A 48 6.61 -1.87 -5.49
C THR A 48 7.67 -2.03 -6.59
N ILE A 49 8.37 -0.96 -6.96
CA ILE A 49 9.47 -1.04 -7.92
C ILE A 49 10.57 -1.98 -7.41
N CYS A 50 11.02 -1.78 -6.18
CA CYS A 50 12.08 -2.59 -5.59
C CYS A 50 11.69 -4.07 -5.56
N ALA A 51 10.48 -4.41 -5.12
CA ALA A 51 9.99 -5.79 -5.11
C ALA A 51 9.93 -6.40 -6.52
N LEU A 52 9.39 -5.68 -7.52
CA LEU A 52 9.32 -6.17 -8.90
C LEU A 52 10.71 -6.37 -9.51
N CYS A 53 11.65 -5.47 -9.22
CA CYS A 53 13.04 -5.59 -9.65
C CYS A 53 13.72 -6.80 -9.00
N ARG A 54 13.49 -7.07 -7.72
CA ARG A 54 14.00 -8.26 -7.05
C ARG A 54 13.47 -9.55 -7.69
N VAL A 55 12.16 -9.65 -7.91
CA VAL A 55 11.54 -10.79 -8.59
C VAL A 55 12.12 -11.00 -9.98
N THR A 56 12.35 -9.90 -10.71
CA THR A 56 12.98 -9.95 -12.03
C THR A 56 14.40 -10.50 -11.97
N LEU A 57 15.23 -10.04 -11.06
CA LEU A 57 16.60 -10.55 -10.91
C LEU A 57 16.62 -12.04 -10.55
N ASN A 58 15.76 -12.46 -9.63
CA ASN A 58 15.61 -13.87 -9.26
C ASN A 58 15.22 -14.73 -10.47
N PHE A 59 14.31 -14.23 -11.32
CA PHE A 59 13.93 -14.90 -12.56
C PHE A 59 15.10 -14.97 -13.57
N LEU A 60 15.83 -13.88 -13.78
CA LEU A 60 16.98 -13.84 -14.69
C LEU A 60 18.10 -14.79 -14.24
N LYS A 61 18.40 -14.81 -12.94
CA LYS A 61 19.37 -15.71 -12.34
C LYS A 61 18.99 -17.18 -12.51
N SER A 62 17.74 -17.53 -12.18
CA SER A 62 17.27 -18.92 -12.23
C SER A 62 17.00 -19.45 -13.63
N THR A 63 16.51 -18.62 -14.55
CA THR A 63 16.08 -19.05 -15.89
C THR A 63 17.15 -18.89 -16.94
N TYR A 64 17.95 -17.83 -16.85
CA TYR A 64 18.95 -17.48 -17.88
C TYR A 64 20.38 -17.56 -17.37
N ASN A 65 20.60 -17.96 -16.11
CA ASN A 65 21.92 -18.06 -15.48
C ASN A 65 22.74 -16.76 -15.59
N VAL A 66 22.06 -15.61 -15.49
CA VAL A 66 22.68 -14.29 -15.53
C VAL A 66 23.26 -13.98 -14.15
N ASP A 67 24.51 -13.48 -14.10
CA ASP A 67 25.11 -13.00 -12.86
C ASP A 67 24.45 -11.66 -12.44
N THR A 68 23.74 -11.70 -11.31
CA THR A 68 23.04 -10.55 -10.71
C THR A 68 23.74 -10.03 -9.46
N THR A 69 24.89 -10.59 -9.07
CA THR A 69 25.49 -10.39 -7.74
C THR A 69 25.70 -8.92 -7.40
N TYR A 70 26.18 -8.11 -8.36
CA TYR A 70 26.33 -6.66 -8.15
C TYR A 70 24.99 -5.98 -7.86
N LEU A 71 23.93 -6.32 -8.58
CA LEU A 71 22.61 -5.72 -8.39
C LEU A 71 21.96 -6.22 -7.11
N ASP A 72 22.25 -7.44 -6.66
CA ASP A 72 21.70 -7.99 -5.42
C ASP A 72 22.09 -7.15 -4.20
N THR A 73 23.26 -6.50 -4.23
CA THR A 73 23.73 -5.57 -3.17
C THR A 73 22.96 -4.25 -3.10
N LYS A 74 22.09 -3.97 -4.07
CA LYS A 74 21.31 -2.72 -4.14
C LYS A 74 19.97 -2.78 -3.40
N PHE A 75 19.63 -3.91 -2.78
CA PHE A 75 18.33 -4.09 -2.14
C PHE A 75 18.51 -4.19 -0.62
N ASP A 76 17.72 -3.41 0.07
CA ASP A 76 17.49 -3.52 1.51
C ASP A 76 16.07 -4.04 1.70
N GLU A 77 15.94 -5.38 1.71
CA GLU A 77 14.64 -6.04 1.84
C GLU A 77 13.99 -5.78 3.20
N THR A 78 14.81 -5.60 4.24
CA THR A 78 14.36 -5.31 5.60
C THR A 78 13.59 -3.99 5.64
N ASN A 79 14.10 -2.96 4.95
CA ASN A 79 13.48 -1.64 4.91
C ASN A 79 12.64 -1.41 3.64
N GLY A 80 12.45 -2.43 2.79
CA GLY A 80 11.69 -2.30 1.54
C GLY A 80 12.29 -1.33 0.52
N GLN A 81 13.60 -1.07 0.60
CA GLN A 81 14.30 -0.04 -0.18
C GLN A 81 15.21 -0.65 -1.23
N CYS A 82 15.50 0.13 -2.28
CA CYS A 82 16.55 -0.17 -3.23
C CYS A 82 17.34 1.07 -3.60
N ASP A 83 18.65 0.90 -3.73
CA ASP A 83 19.61 1.98 -3.95
C ASP A 83 19.75 2.33 -5.43
N GLY A 84 19.71 3.64 -5.72
CA GLY A 84 19.86 4.18 -7.06
C GLY A 84 18.74 3.76 -8.03
N ASN A 85 18.97 3.97 -9.32
CA ASN A 85 17.99 3.62 -10.35
C ASN A 85 18.10 2.12 -10.73
N ILE A 86 17.54 1.25 -9.89
CA ILE A 86 17.60 -0.21 -10.10
C ILE A 86 16.93 -0.64 -11.41
N VAL A 87 15.83 0.01 -11.82
CA VAL A 87 15.14 -0.27 -13.09
C VAL A 87 16.08 -0.05 -14.26
N ARG A 88 16.80 1.09 -14.29
CA ARG A 88 17.79 1.38 -15.33
C ARG A 88 18.95 0.39 -15.31
N SER A 89 19.41 -0.01 -14.13
CA SER A 89 20.48 -0.99 -13.98
C SER A 89 20.08 -2.35 -14.56
N ILE A 90 18.84 -2.79 -14.32
CA ILE A 90 18.29 -4.01 -14.93
C ILE A 90 18.14 -3.85 -16.44
N ILE A 91 17.63 -2.71 -16.94
CA ILE A 91 17.54 -2.45 -18.38
C ILE A 91 18.91 -2.57 -19.06
N ASN A 92 19.97 -2.06 -18.42
CA ASN A 92 21.33 -2.19 -18.93
C ASN A 92 21.77 -3.66 -18.97
N LEU A 93 21.52 -4.43 -17.90
CA LEU A 93 21.79 -5.87 -17.86
C LEU A 93 21.04 -6.64 -18.96
N LEU A 94 19.77 -6.33 -19.19
CA LEU A 94 18.96 -6.96 -20.26
C LEU A 94 19.50 -6.64 -21.66
N ARG A 95 20.08 -5.45 -21.86
CA ARG A 95 20.70 -5.06 -23.14
C ARG A 95 22.03 -5.77 -23.38
N THR A 96 22.87 -5.90 -22.35
CA THR A 96 24.22 -6.49 -22.50
C THR A 96 24.19 -8.01 -22.61
N SER A 97 23.19 -8.66 -22.02
CA SER A 97 23.04 -10.12 -22.01
C SER A 97 22.54 -10.73 -23.34
N GLN A 98 22.12 -9.90 -24.31
CA GLN A 98 21.66 -10.33 -25.65
C GLN A 98 20.60 -11.45 -25.64
N MET A 99 19.78 -11.51 -24.59
CA MET A 99 18.77 -12.56 -24.42
C MET A 99 17.67 -12.46 -25.50
N LYS A 100 17.39 -13.59 -26.16
CA LYS A 100 16.36 -13.67 -27.22
C LYS A 100 14.96 -13.48 -26.62
N GLY A 101 14.15 -12.64 -27.25
CA GLY A 101 12.75 -12.41 -26.85
C GLY A 101 12.55 -11.43 -25.69
N ILE A 102 13.64 -10.83 -25.16
CA ILE A 102 13.54 -9.81 -24.13
C ILE A 102 13.42 -8.42 -24.76
N ASN A 103 12.47 -7.62 -24.23
CA ASN A 103 12.31 -6.22 -24.59
C ASN A 103 12.52 -5.34 -23.35
N PRO A 104 13.71 -4.71 -23.18
CA PRO A 104 14.02 -3.88 -22.03
C PRO A 104 13.09 -2.67 -21.87
N TRP A 105 12.56 -2.14 -22.98
CA TRP A 105 11.60 -1.04 -22.93
C TRP A 105 10.25 -1.51 -22.38
N LEU A 106 9.74 -2.66 -22.88
CA LEU A 106 8.51 -3.25 -22.37
C LEU A 106 8.60 -3.63 -20.89
N TYR A 107 9.78 -4.07 -20.43
CA TYR A 107 10.05 -4.30 -19.01
C TYR A 107 9.87 -3.00 -18.20
N SER A 108 10.49 -1.90 -18.63
CA SER A 108 10.36 -0.59 -17.97
C SER A 108 8.89 -0.15 -17.89
N ILE A 109 8.15 -0.24 -18.99
CA ILE A 109 6.72 0.09 -19.03
C ILE A 109 5.94 -0.80 -18.06
N THR A 110 6.22 -2.10 -18.04
CA THR A 110 5.52 -3.06 -17.16
C THR A 110 5.68 -2.70 -15.70
N VAL A 111 6.92 -2.49 -15.24
CA VAL A 111 7.24 -2.18 -13.85
C VAL A 111 6.63 -0.84 -13.42
N ASN A 112 6.74 0.19 -14.26
CA ASN A 112 6.17 1.50 -13.96
C ASN A 112 4.63 1.50 -13.99
N THR A 113 3.97 0.74 -14.88
CA THR A 113 2.51 0.64 -14.90
C THR A 113 1.97 -0.01 -13.64
N ILE A 114 2.60 -1.08 -13.15
CA ILE A 114 2.19 -1.75 -11.91
C ILE A 114 2.37 -0.82 -10.71
N ALA A 115 3.55 -0.22 -10.56
CA ALA A 115 3.83 0.70 -9.45
C ALA A 115 2.92 1.94 -9.49
N SER A 116 2.70 2.51 -10.68
CA SER A 116 1.78 3.65 -10.86
C SER A 116 0.34 3.29 -10.50
N ALA A 117 -0.13 2.09 -10.88
CA ALA A 117 -1.48 1.65 -10.55
C ALA A 117 -1.64 1.36 -9.05
N ASN A 118 -0.60 0.85 -8.38
CA ASN A 118 -0.59 0.72 -6.93
C ASN A 118 -0.83 2.10 -6.28
N THR A 119 0.09 3.04 -6.48
CA THR A 119 0.06 4.37 -5.87
C THR A 119 -1.20 5.19 -6.22
N LYS A 120 -1.74 5.05 -7.43
CA LYS A 120 -2.97 5.77 -7.82
C LYS A 120 -4.22 5.23 -7.12
N THR A 121 -4.15 4.04 -6.52
CA THR A 121 -5.30 3.45 -5.84
C THR A 121 -5.69 4.27 -4.60
N ASP A 122 -4.74 4.88 -3.90
CA ASP A 122 -4.97 5.85 -2.81
C ASP A 122 -6.03 6.90 -3.17
N LEU A 123 -5.87 7.57 -4.31
CA LEU A 123 -6.84 8.59 -4.73
C LEU A 123 -8.06 8.00 -5.41
N LYS A 124 -7.86 7.01 -6.29
CA LYS A 124 -8.95 6.41 -7.09
C LYS A 124 -9.98 5.75 -6.19
N GLU A 125 -9.53 5.18 -5.08
CA GLU A 125 -10.31 4.36 -4.18
C GLU A 125 -10.27 4.83 -2.73
N MET A 126 -9.79 6.05 -2.45
CA MET A 126 -9.75 6.76 -1.13
C MET A 126 -10.91 6.47 -0.18
N PHE A 127 -12.07 6.22 -0.77
CA PHE A 127 -13.36 6.09 -0.13
C PHE A 127 -13.84 4.63 0.00
N LYS A 128 -12.99 3.66 -0.34
CA LYS A 128 -13.27 2.23 -0.37
C LYS A 128 -12.51 1.56 0.77
N GLU A 129 -13.18 1.41 1.91
CA GLU A 129 -12.61 0.78 3.11
C GLU A 129 -11.92 -0.57 2.80
N ALA A 130 -12.53 -1.40 1.94
CA ALA A 130 -11.95 -2.68 1.53
C ALA A 130 -10.61 -2.55 0.78
N SER A 131 -10.37 -1.44 0.08
CA SER A 131 -9.14 -1.22 -0.67
C SER A 131 -7.96 -0.86 0.23
N HIS A 132 -8.24 -0.29 1.40
CA HIS A 132 -7.26 0.18 2.38
C HIS A 132 -7.26 -0.67 3.67
N PHE A 133 -8.16 -1.66 3.78
CA PHE A 133 -8.45 -2.36 5.03
C PHE A 133 -8.92 -1.46 6.19
N ASP A 134 -9.30 -0.21 5.92
CA ASP A 134 -9.90 0.70 6.89
C ASP A 134 -11.19 0.15 7.49
N SER A 135 -11.58 0.71 8.65
CA SER A 135 -12.87 0.46 9.31
C SER A 135 -13.15 -1.04 9.49
N GLU A 136 -12.11 -1.81 9.80
CA GLU A 136 -12.13 -3.26 10.00
C GLU A 136 -12.70 -4.05 8.80
N SER A 137 -12.48 -3.56 7.58
CA SER A 137 -12.99 -4.18 6.34
C SER A 137 -12.24 -5.45 5.90
N PHE A 138 -11.85 -6.32 6.85
CA PHE A 138 -11.03 -7.50 6.61
C PHE A 138 -11.64 -8.48 5.61
N ILE A 139 -12.94 -8.79 5.76
CA ILE A 139 -13.69 -9.65 4.82
C ILE A 139 -13.73 -9.00 3.43
N GLY A 140 -13.96 -7.69 3.37
CA GLY A 140 -14.03 -6.93 2.12
C GLY A 140 -12.69 -6.92 1.39
N GLY A 141 -11.61 -6.55 2.09
CA GLY A 141 -10.27 -6.45 1.54
C GLY A 141 -9.70 -7.79 1.09
N SER A 142 -9.84 -8.85 1.90
CA SER A 142 -9.40 -10.20 1.49
C SER A 142 -10.16 -10.73 0.26
N LYS A 143 -11.48 -10.50 0.18
CA LYS A 143 -12.28 -10.78 -1.04
C LYS A 143 -11.78 -9.97 -2.24
N LEU A 144 -11.47 -8.69 -2.04
CA LEU A 144 -11.02 -7.79 -3.09
C LEU A 144 -9.67 -8.22 -3.67
N ILE A 145 -8.73 -8.64 -2.82
CA ILE A 145 -7.43 -9.20 -3.24
C ILE A 145 -7.64 -10.43 -4.12
N MET A 146 -8.43 -11.41 -3.65
CA MET A 146 -8.75 -12.63 -4.41
C MET A 146 -9.37 -12.30 -5.78
N LYS A 147 -10.32 -11.36 -5.80
CA LYS A 147 -10.97 -10.90 -7.03
C LYS A 147 -9.97 -10.27 -8.00
N ARG A 148 -9.14 -9.33 -7.54
CA ARG A 148 -8.13 -8.67 -8.39
C ARG A 148 -7.07 -9.64 -8.89
N TYR A 149 -6.69 -10.62 -8.08
CA TYR A 149 -5.80 -11.70 -8.50
C TYR A 149 -6.40 -12.48 -9.68
N GLN A 150 -7.65 -12.94 -9.54
CA GLN A 150 -8.32 -13.66 -10.62
C GLN A 150 -8.51 -12.79 -11.87
N SER A 151 -8.90 -11.51 -11.71
CA SER A 151 -9.04 -10.57 -12.83
C SER A 151 -7.71 -10.31 -13.54
N THR A 152 -6.59 -10.29 -12.81
CA THR A 152 -5.24 -10.19 -13.39
C THR A 152 -4.95 -11.42 -14.24
N LEU A 153 -5.20 -12.62 -13.72
CA LEU A 153 -4.98 -13.87 -14.45
C LEU A 153 -5.87 -13.96 -15.69
N ASP A 154 -7.14 -13.56 -15.58
CA ASP A 154 -8.07 -13.57 -16.71
C ASP A 154 -7.64 -12.58 -17.80
N ALA A 155 -7.23 -11.37 -17.42
CA ALA A 155 -6.74 -10.37 -18.37
C ALA A 155 -5.51 -10.87 -19.15
N ILE A 156 -4.58 -11.54 -18.48
CA ILE A 156 -3.35 -12.06 -19.09
C ILE A 156 -3.60 -13.33 -19.90
N ARG A 157 -4.37 -14.28 -19.38
CA ARG A 157 -4.48 -15.63 -19.96
C ARG A 157 -5.63 -15.82 -20.93
N LYS A 158 -6.71 -15.04 -20.78
CA LYS A 158 -7.94 -15.21 -21.57
C LYS A 158 -8.18 -14.11 -22.60
N SER A 159 -7.67 -12.91 -22.34
CA SER A 159 -7.99 -11.72 -23.14
C SER A 159 -6.78 -11.04 -23.78
N ASP A 160 -5.56 -11.53 -23.54
CA ASP A 160 -4.29 -10.90 -23.95
C ASP A 160 -4.21 -9.40 -23.59
N ASN A 161 -4.94 -8.97 -22.57
CA ASN A 161 -5.02 -7.59 -22.11
C ASN A 161 -3.99 -7.35 -21.00
N TYR A 162 -2.72 -7.40 -21.40
CA TYR A 162 -1.60 -7.27 -20.47
C TYR A 162 -1.57 -5.91 -19.75
N ASP A 163 -2.04 -4.83 -20.38
CA ASP A 163 -2.11 -3.51 -19.73
C ASP A 163 -3.12 -3.50 -18.57
N GLN A 164 -4.34 -4.03 -18.81
CA GLN A 164 -5.32 -4.16 -17.73
C GLN A 164 -4.84 -5.12 -16.65
N GLY A 165 -4.18 -6.22 -17.02
CA GLY A 165 -3.57 -7.16 -16.07
C GLY A 165 -2.58 -6.46 -15.14
N ARG A 166 -1.64 -5.68 -15.70
CA ARG A 166 -0.66 -4.90 -14.91
C ARG A 166 -1.32 -3.91 -13.96
N LYS A 167 -2.32 -3.16 -14.44
CA LYS A 167 -3.05 -2.18 -13.62
C LYS A 167 -3.78 -2.85 -12.46
N THR A 168 -4.54 -3.90 -12.76
CA THR A 168 -5.30 -4.67 -11.75
C THR A 168 -4.38 -5.31 -10.72
N PHE A 169 -3.20 -5.78 -11.16
CA PHE A 169 -2.18 -6.31 -10.26
C PHE A 169 -1.60 -5.23 -9.34
N GLY A 170 -1.30 -4.03 -9.87
CA GLY A 170 -0.89 -2.89 -9.06
C GLY A 170 -1.92 -2.50 -8.01
N GLU A 171 -3.20 -2.41 -8.39
CA GLU A 171 -4.31 -2.16 -7.46
C GLU A 171 -4.45 -3.27 -6.40
N MET A 172 -4.12 -4.52 -6.72
CA MET A 172 -4.09 -5.62 -5.75
C MET A 172 -2.94 -5.45 -4.74
N LEU A 173 -1.75 -5.08 -5.23
CA LEU A 173 -0.57 -4.85 -4.39
C LEU A 173 -0.79 -3.69 -3.42
N HIS A 174 -1.48 -2.63 -3.86
CA HIS A 174 -1.89 -1.53 -2.98
C HIS A 174 -2.68 -2.03 -1.78
N THR A 175 -3.76 -2.79 -2.01
CA THR A 175 -4.58 -3.33 -0.93
C THR A 175 -3.83 -4.31 -0.02
N ILE A 176 -2.83 -5.02 -0.53
CA ILE A 176 -1.94 -5.84 0.30
C ILE A 176 -1.01 -4.97 1.16
N GLN A 177 -0.47 -3.89 0.60
CA GLN A 177 0.41 -2.96 1.35
C GLN A 177 -0.36 -2.26 2.46
N ASP A 178 -1.56 -1.75 2.16
CA ASP A 178 -2.41 -1.08 3.14
C ASP A 178 -2.87 -2.00 4.26
N PHE A 179 -3.06 -3.30 4.00
CA PHE A 179 -3.26 -4.26 5.09
C PHE A 179 -2.13 -4.18 6.13
N TYR A 180 -0.87 -4.16 5.69
CA TYR A 180 0.25 -4.08 6.64
C TYR A 180 0.40 -2.70 7.25
N SER A 181 -0.01 -1.63 6.54
CA SER A 181 0.12 -0.25 7.00
C SER A 181 -0.98 0.20 7.95
N HIS A 182 -2.22 -0.22 7.71
CA HIS A 182 -3.43 0.30 8.37
C HIS A 182 -4.03 -0.66 9.38
N THR A 183 -3.44 -1.85 9.55
CA THR A 183 -3.82 -2.83 10.57
C THR A 183 -2.76 -2.96 11.66
N ASN A 184 -3.13 -3.62 12.75
CA ASN A 184 -2.22 -3.97 13.85
C ASN A 184 -1.39 -5.24 13.59
N TYR A 185 -1.29 -5.74 12.36
CA TYR A 185 -0.68 -7.04 12.06
C TYR A 185 0.77 -7.15 12.57
N ILE A 186 1.58 -6.11 12.34
CA ILE A 186 2.98 -6.09 12.78
C ILE A 186 3.07 -5.92 14.30
N GLU A 187 2.18 -5.13 14.88
CA GLU A 187 2.11 -4.86 16.31
C GLU A 187 1.59 -6.04 17.14
N LEU A 188 0.97 -7.03 16.49
CA LEU A 188 0.70 -8.35 17.06
C LEU A 188 1.92 -9.28 17.04
N GLU A 189 3.07 -8.80 16.58
CA GLU A 189 4.36 -9.50 16.46
C GLU A 189 4.36 -10.59 15.38
N TYR A 190 3.47 -10.48 14.39
CA TYR A 190 3.54 -11.33 13.21
C TYR A 190 4.70 -10.90 12.31
N THR A 191 5.68 -11.78 12.18
CA THR A 191 6.91 -11.55 11.38
C THR A 191 6.89 -12.24 10.03
N SER A 192 5.89 -13.08 9.76
CA SER A 192 5.69 -13.77 8.48
C SER A 192 4.57 -13.11 7.68
N PRO A 193 4.57 -13.21 6.34
CA PRO A 193 3.43 -12.78 5.55
C PRO A 193 2.15 -13.50 5.98
N SER A 194 1.04 -12.77 6.00
CA SER A 194 -0.28 -13.30 6.32
C SER A 194 -0.59 -14.59 5.55
N ASP A 195 -1.10 -15.58 6.26
CA ASP A 195 -1.61 -16.84 5.70
C ASP A 195 -3.00 -16.68 5.06
N VAL A 196 -3.61 -15.50 5.16
CA VAL A 196 -4.93 -15.19 4.59
C VAL A 196 -4.82 -14.52 3.23
N LEU A 197 -4.01 -13.47 3.11
CA LEU A 197 -3.98 -12.61 1.94
C LEU A 197 -3.66 -13.41 0.66
N GLY A 198 -4.57 -13.36 -0.32
CA GLY A 198 -4.44 -14.07 -1.59
C GLY A 198 -4.66 -15.60 -1.52
N LYS A 199 -5.03 -16.15 -0.34
CA LYS A 199 -5.26 -17.59 -0.15
C LYS A 199 -6.69 -17.89 0.29
N ARG A 200 -7.26 -17.10 1.20
CA ARG A 200 -8.64 -17.22 1.67
C ARG A 200 -9.21 -15.86 2.09
N ILE A 201 -10.42 -15.88 2.60
CA ILE A 201 -11.11 -14.71 3.15
C ILE A 201 -11.00 -14.77 4.68
N PHE A 202 -10.87 -13.61 5.32
CA PHE A 202 -10.95 -13.50 6.79
C PHE A 202 -12.32 -13.94 7.32
N GLN A 203 -12.33 -14.49 8.53
CA GLN A 203 -13.52 -14.88 9.28
C GLN A 203 -13.75 -13.90 10.44
N GLU A 204 -15.00 -13.77 10.88
CA GLU A 204 -15.41 -12.77 11.88
C GLU A 204 -14.72 -12.92 13.25
N ASN A 205 -14.20 -14.10 13.57
CA ASN A 205 -13.45 -14.37 14.80
C ASN A 205 -11.96 -14.05 14.72
N GLU A 206 -11.46 -13.57 13.58
CA GLU A 206 -10.04 -13.22 13.37
C GLU A 206 -9.76 -11.73 13.59
N PHE A 207 -10.80 -10.91 13.68
CA PHE A 207 -10.71 -9.47 13.88
C PHE A 207 -11.74 -8.99 14.89
N ALA A 208 -11.52 -7.82 15.46
CA ALA A 208 -12.34 -7.23 16.50
C ALA A 208 -13.76 -6.89 15.98
N SER A 209 -14.79 -7.20 16.77
CA SER A 209 -16.17 -6.78 16.48
C SER A 209 -16.33 -5.28 16.68
N ILE A 210 -17.37 -4.66 16.12
CA ILE A 210 -17.60 -3.22 16.22
C ILE A 210 -17.70 -2.70 17.68
N GLU A 211 -18.12 -3.55 18.62
CA GLU A 211 -18.24 -3.24 20.05
C GLU A 211 -16.93 -3.45 20.83
N THR A 212 -15.98 -4.18 20.26
CA THR A 212 -14.70 -4.46 20.91
C THR A 212 -13.87 -3.18 20.92
N LYS A 213 -13.58 -2.67 22.13
CA LYS A 213 -12.64 -1.56 22.31
C LYS A 213 -11.24 -2.01 21.88
N THR A 214 -10.72 -1.43 20.81
CA THR A 214 -9.44 -1.82 20.21
C THR A 214 -8.30 -0.84 20.52
N CYS A 215 -8.61 0.41 20.83
CA CYS A 215 -7.62 1.44 21.10
C CYS A 215 -7.85 2.18 22.43
N ILE A 216 -6.75 2.72 22.95
CA ILE A 216 -6.68 3.70 24.02
C ILE A 216 -6.05 4.98 23.48
N SER A 217 -6.38 6.11 24.08
CA SER A 217 -5.81 7.39 23.67
C SER A 217 -4.32 7.43 24.00
N CYS A 218 -3.54 7.95 23.07
CA CYS A 218 -2.14 8.29 23.22
C CYS A 218 -1.94 9.71 22.67
N ASP A 219 -0.93 10.40 23.19
CA ASP A 219 -0.45 11.65 22.59
C ASP A 219 0.55 11.32 21.47
N ASP A 220 0.70 12.19 20.47
CA ASP A 220 1.42 11.93 19.21
C ASP A 220 2.81 11.29 19.37
N GLU A 221 3.57 11.69 20.39
CA GLU A 221 4.89 11.12 20.69
C GLU A 221 4.81 9.70 21.28
N GLN A 222 3.79 9.44 22.12
CA GLN A 222 3.54 8.12 22.69
C GLN A 222 2.99 7.13 21.67
N CYS A 223 2.16 7.58 20.72
CA CYS A 223 1.61 6.71 19.68
C CYS A 223 2.69 6.16 18.73
N GLN A 224 3.80 6.88 18.57
CA GLN A 224 4.94 6.45 17.73
C GLN A 224 5.86 5.46 18.44
N ILE A 225 5.93 5.52 19.78
CA ILE A 225 6.85 4.72 20.61
C ILE A 225 6.16 3.47 21.17
N ASN A 226 4.90 3.62 21.59
CA ASN A 226 4.08 2.56 22.17
C ASN A 226 2.80 2.41 21.38
N THR A 227 2.40 1.17 21.13
CA THR A 227 1.17 0.91 20.39
C THR A 227 -0.05 1.37 21.20
N ASN A 228 -0.97 2.07 20.55
CA ASN A 228 -2.17 2.61 21.20
C ASN A 228 -3.29 1.57 21.33
N PHE A 229 -2.94 0.29 21.33
CA PHE A 229 -3.89 -0.80 21.40
C PHE A 229 -4.35 -1.07 22.82
N ASP A 230 -5.65 -1.31 22.96
CA ASP A 230 -6.21 -1.81 24.20
C ASP A 230 -5.62 -3.20 24.52
N GLN A 231 -5.42 -3.49 25.80
CA GLN A 231 -4.83 -4.75 26.27
C GLN A 231 -5.60 -5.98 25.77
N ILE A 232 -6.91 -5.86 25.50
CA ILE A 232 -7.69 -6.97 24.95
C ILE A 232 -7.15 -7.43 23.59
N ILE A 233 -6.67 -6.52 22.75
CA ILE A 233 -6.13 -6.82 21.42
C ILE A 233 -4.82 -7.59 21.53
N GLN A 234 -3.94 -7.19 22.44
CA GLN A 234 -2.68 -7.90 22.69
C GLN A 234 -2.93 -9.30 23.27
N LYS A 235 -3.92 -9.44 24.16
CA LYS A 235 -4.26 -10.74 24.80
C LYS A 235 -4.96 -11.71 23.86
N THR A 236 -5.88 -11.22 23.04
CA THR A 236 -6.68 -12.06 22.14
C THR A 236 -6.02 -12.28 20.79
N LYS A 237 -5.03 -11.44 20.43
CA LYS A 237 -4.39 -11.39 19.11
C LYS A 237 -5.41 -11.18 17.97
N LEU A 238 -6.53 -10.50 18.25
CA LEU A 238 -7.49 -10.08 17.22
C LEU A 238 -6.91 -8.97 16.36
N LEU A 239 -7.18 -9.02 15.06
CA LEU A 239 -6.87 -7.93 14.16
C LEU A 239 -7.80 -6.73 14.36
N THR A 240 -7.29 -5.53 14.18
CA THR A 240 -8.05 -4.26 14.10
C THR A 240 -7.40 -3.38 13.05
N SER A 241 -8.14 -2.42 12.52
CA SER A 241 -7.62 -1.40 11.61
C SER A 241 -8.14 0.00 11.94
N GLY A 242 -7.52 1.00 11.31
CA GLY A 242 -7.88 2.39 11.48
C GLY A 242 -9.21 2.74 10.82
N TYR A 243 -10.03 3.55 11.49
CA TYR A 243 -11.20 4.16 10.88
C TYR A 243 -10.80 5.47 10.21
N PHE A 244 -11.03 5.59 8.91
CA PHE A 244 -10.65 6.76 8.13
C PHE A 244 -11.87 7.54 7.65
N ILE A 245 -11.92 8.83 7.99
CA ILE A 245 -12.90 9.76 7.41
C ILE A 245 -12.14 10.98 6.89
N PRO A 246 -12.06 11.20 5.57
CA PRO A 246 -11.40 12.38 5.03
C PRO A 246 -11.95 13.69 5.59
N ILE A 247 -11.05 14.62 5.91
CA ILE A 247 -11.43 15.98 6.36
C ILE A 247 -12.43 16.61 5.39
N GLY A 248 -13.55 17.09 5.95
CA GLY A 248 -14.64 17.71 5.20
C GLY A 248 -15.76 16.75 4.77
N PHE A 249 -15.67 15.46 5.10
CA PHE A 249 -16.67 14.44 4.71
C PHE A 249 -17.43 13.79 5.87
N ASN A 250 -17.30 14.34 7.08
CA ASN A 250 -17.87 13.78 8.32
C ASN A 250 -19.40 13.59 8.26
N LEU A 251 -20.10 14.41 7.48
CA LEU A 251 -21.57 14.35 7.33
C LEU A 251 -22.06 13.26 6.36
N LEU A 252 -21.16 12.60 5.62
CA LEU A 252 -21.50 11.67 4.53
C LEU A 252 -21.03 10.22 4.77
N ARG A 253 -20.43 9.94 5.93
CA ARG A 253 -19.69 8.70 6.20
C ARG A 253 -20.07 8.07 7.55
N LYS A 254 -19.76 6.77 7.68
CA LYS A 254 -19.82 6.08 8.97
C LYS A 254 -18.86 6.77 9.94
N PHE A 255 -19.32 7.00 11.15
CA PHE A 255 -18.49 7.56 12.23
C PHE A 255 -17.53 6.50 12.78
N LYS A 256 -16.41 6.93 13.36
CA LYS A 256 -15.53 6.07 14.14
C LYS A 256 -16.27 5.57 15.40
N PRO A 257 -16.50 4.26 15.57
CA PRO A 257 -17.18 3.74 16.76
C PRO A 257 -16.36 4.00 18.04
N LYS A 258 -17.07 4.12 19.17
CA LYS A 258 -16.42 4.37 20.47
C LYS A 258 -15.42 3.26 20.79
N GLY A 259 -14.20 3.65 21.16
CA GLY A 259 -13.14 2.71 21.52
C GLY A 259 -12.37 2.13 20.33
N LYS A 260 -12.69 2.55 19.09
CA LYS A 260 -11.98 2.12 17.89
C LYS A 260 -10.83 3.05 17.53
N CYS A 261 -9.81 2.48 16.92
CA CYS A 261 -8.65 3.21 16.44
C CYS A 261 -9.03 4.11 15.27
N SER A 262 -8.52 5.34 15.23
CA SER A 262 -8.52 6.12 14.00
C SER A 262 -7.50 5.54 13.03
N HIS A 263 -7.59 5.90 11.76
CA HIS A 263 -6.48 5.72 10.84
C HIS A 263 -5.33 6.66 11.25
N GLY A 264 -5.66 7.91 11.54
CA GLY A 264 -4.70 8.95 11.88
C GLY A 264 -4.10 9.60 10.63
N GLY A 265 -3.13 10.49 10.87
CA GLY A 265 -2.53 11.30 9.82
C GLY A 265 -3.32 12.56 9.48
N SER A 266 -2.67 13.50 8.80
CA SER A 266 -3.15 14.87 8.60
C SER A 266 -4.43 15.01 7.77
N PHE A 267 -4.89 13.93 7.13
CA PHE A 267 -6.11 13.92 6.32
C PHE A 267 -7.27 13.15 6.97
N ASP A 268 -7.05 12.49 8.11
CA ASP A 268 -8.09 11.81 8.85
C ASP A 268 -8.78 12.76 9.83
N SER A 269 -10.06 13.01 9.61
CA SER A 269 -10.87 13.84 10.51
C SER A 269 -11.18 13.18 11.85
N THR A 270 -10.93 11.88 11.99
CA THR A 270 -11.17 11.15 13.25
C THR A 270 -9.93 11.06 14.14
N GLN A 271 -8.78 11.61 13.72
CA GLN A 271 -7.52 11.50 14.46
C GLN A 271 -7.60 12.05 15.90
N ASP A 272 -8.42 13.08 16.10
CA ASP A 272 -8.64 13.76 17.39
C ASP A 272 -9.85 13.20 18.18
N ASP A 273 -10.63 12.31 17.56
CA ASP A 273 -11.75 11.65 18.23
C ASP A 273 -11.21 10.65 19.27
N GLU A 274 -11.85 10.52 20.43
CA GLU A 274 -11.45 9.51 21.42
C GLU A 274 -11.83 8.08 20.97
N PRO A 275 -10.91 7.09 21.04
CA PRO A 275 -9.52 7.19 21.48
C PRO A 275 -8.59 7.82 20.42
N ARG A 276 -7.73 8.76 20.84
CA ARG A 276 -6.82 9.51 19.95
C ARG A 276 -5.65 8.67 19.44
N GLY A 277 -4.98 9.18 18.40
CA GLY A 277 -3.87 8.54 17.71
C GLY A 277 -4.36 7.83 16.44
N GLY A 278 -3.79 6.69 16.10
CA GLY A 278 -4.27 5.89 14.98
C GLY A 278 -3.33 4.78 14.54
N ILE A 279 -3.79 3.99 13.57
CA ILE A 279 -3.01 2.95 12.91
C ILE A 279 -2.71 3.40 11.48
N ASN A 280 -1.58 4.08 11.29
CA ASN A 280 -1.10 4.49 9.98
C ASN A 280 0.42 4.42 9.94
N LYS A 281 0.92 3.65 8.96
CA LYS A 281 2.35 3.46 8.69
C LYS A 281 2.75 3.94 7.29
N ASP A 282 1.94 4.79 6.65
CA ASP A 282 2.19 5.33 5.30
C ASP A 282 3.45 6.20 5.24
N LYS A 283 3.81 6.80 6.38
CA LYS A 283 4.98 7.69 6.52
C LYS A 283 6.24 7.00 7.02
N LEU A 284 6.21 5.69 7.27
CA LEU A 284 7.35 4.92 7.77
C LEU A 284 8.26 4.42 6.64
#